data_AF-A0A561BSG6-F1
#
_entry.id   AF-A0A561BSG6-F1
#
_cell.length_a   1.000
_cell.length_b   1.000
_cell.length_c   1.000
_cell.angle_alpha   90.00
_cell.angle_beta   90.00
_cell.angle_gamma   90.00
#
_symmetry.space_group_name_H-M   'P 1'
#
loop_
_entity.id
_entity.type
_entity.pdbx_description
1 polymer ?
#
loop_
_entity_poly.entity_id
_entity_poly.type
_entity_poly.pdbx_seq_one_letter_code
_entity_poly.pdbx_strand_id
1 'polypeptide(L)'
;MRYRTEIESLLADSPLTDPEVVESVRELVVAGEFALAFDTICSWIYEDDLCISSSYFDRLLNASKVMGSERLIENIRTLVDARENYPAEKEHLTAYLIEE
;
A
#
# COMPACT_ATOMS: atom_id res chain seq x y z
N MET A 1 -0.19 8.29 -22.29
CA MET A 1 -0.09 6.99 -21.60
C MET A 1 0.54 7.07 -20.19
N ARG A 2 0.56 8.25 -19.54
CA ARG A 2 1.26 8.43 -18.24
C ARG A 2 0.67 7.57 -17.11
N TYR A 3 -0.65 7.43 -17.05
CA TYR A 3 -1.36 6.64 -16.04
C TYR A 3 -0.99 5.15 -16.04
N ARG A 4 -0.87 4.54 -17.22
CA ARG A 4 -0.47 3.13 -17.34
C ARG A 4 0.90 2.90 -16.70
N THR A 5 1.90 3.67 -17.10
CA THR A 5 3.28 3.53 -16.59
C THR A 5 3.34 3.77 -15.09
N GLU A 6 2.54 4.70 -14.58
CA GLU A 6 2.46 5.00 -13.15
C GLU A 6 1.87 3.82 -12.36
N ILE A 7 0.76 3.23 -12.82
CA ILE A 7 0.17 2.03 -12.19
C ILE A 7 1.10 0.81 -12.30
N GLU A 8 1.68 0.55 -13.47
CA GLU A 8 2.60 -0.57 -13.67
C GLU A 8 3.82 -0.44 -12.75
N SER A 9 4.33 0.77 -12.57
CA SER A 9 5.43 1.05 -11.64
C SER A 9 5.03 0.87 -10.18
N LEU A 10 3.83 1.27 -9.78
CA LEU A 10 3.31 1.02 -8.43
C LEU A 10 3.15 -0.49 -8.19
N LEU A 11 2.52 -1.20 -9.12
CA LEU A 11 2.28 -2.64 -9.02
C LEU A 11 3.59 -3.43 -8.91
N ALA A 12 4.61 -3.06 -9.70
CA ALA A 12 5.91 -3.72 -9.68
C ALA A 12 6.66 -3.57 -8.34
N ASP A 13 6.49 -2.45 -7.66
CA ASP A 13 7.11 -2.18 -6.35
C ASP A 13 6.17 -2.48 -5.17
N SER A 14 4.96 -3.00 -5.45
CA SER A 14 3.93 -3.25 -4.43
C SER A 14 4.28 -4.47 -3.57
N PRO A 15 3.82 -4.52 -2.31
CA PRO A 15 3.96 -5.70 -1.45
C PRO A 15 2.97 -6.83 -1.81
N LEU A 16 2.17 -6.68 -2.87
CA LEU A 16 1.15 -7.66 -3.25
C LEU A 16 1.84 -8.96 -3.70
N THR A 17 1.53 -10.05 -2.99
CA THR A 17 2.08 -11.38 -3.29
C THR A 17 1.07 -12.31 -3.96
N ASP A 18 -0.21 -11.98 -3.87
CA ASP A 18 -1.27 -12.76 -4.50
C ASP A 18 -1.27 -12.56 -6.03
N PRO A 19 -1.00 -13.62 -6.82
CA PRO A 19 -0.92 -13.52 -8.27
C PRO A 19 -2.27 -13.20 -8.93
N GLU A 20 -3.41 -13.59 -8.33
CA GLU A 20 -4.73 -13.29 -8.87
C GLU A 20 -5.04 -11.79 -8.76
N VAL A 21 -4.63 -11.18 -7.64
CA VAL A 21 -4.75 -9.72 -7.44
C VAL A 21 -3.87 -8.96 -8.43
N VAL A 22 -2.63 -9.39 -8.60
CA VAL A 22 -1.69 -8.76 -9.54
C VAL A 22 -2.21 -8.84 -10.98
N GLU A 23 -2.77 -9.98 -11.38
CA GLU A 23 -3.33 -10.13 -12.71
C GLU A 23 -4.60 -9.29 -12.90
N SER A 24 -5.49 -9.25 -11.91
CA SER A 24 -6.68 -8.38 -11.93
C SER A 24 -6.32 -6.91 -12.14
N VAL A 25 -5.30 -6.39 -11.43
CA VAL A 25 -4.82 -5.02 -11.63
C VAL A 25 -4.28 -4.81 -13.06
N ARG A 26 -3.59 -5.80 -13.63
CA ARG A 26 -3.09 -5.72 -15.02
C ARG A 26 -4.23 -5.70 -16.03
N GLU A 27 -5.26 -6.50 -15.83
CA GLU A 27 -6.44 -6.50 -16.69
C GLU A 27 -7.14 -5.14 -16.68
N LEU A 28 -7.26 -4.50 -15.50
CA LEU A 28 -7.80 -3.14 -15.37
C LEU A 28 -6.95 -2.10 -16.13
N VAL A 29 -5.62 -2.20 -16.05
CA VAL A 29 -4.69 -1.35 -16.81
C VAL A 29 -4.81 -1.57 -18.33
N VAL A 30 -5.09 -2.80 -18.76
CA VAL A 30 -5.36 -3.12 -20.17
C VAL A 30 -6.70 -2.55 -20.63
N ALA A 31 -7.73 -2.62 -19.79
CA ALA A 31 -9.04 -2.04 -20.04
C ALA A 31 -9.06 -0.50 -20.02
N GLY A 32 -8.01 0.14 -19.46
CA GLY A 32 -7.92 1.60 -19.31
C GLY A 32 -8.59 2.13 -18.04
N GLU A 33 -9.00 1.23 -17.15
CA GLU A 33 -9.65 1.51 -15.87
C GLU A 33 -8.60 1.86 -14.80
N PHE A 34 -7.82 2.92 -15.03
CA PHE A 34 -6.65 3.24 -14.19
C PHE A 34 -6.99 3.62 -12.75
N ALA A 35 -8.11 4.33 -12.54
CA ALA A 35 -8.57 4.69 -11.20
C ALA A 35 -8.98 3.43 -10.42
N LEU A 36 -9.70 2.51 -11.06
CA LEU A 36 -10.09 1.24 -10.45
C LEU A 36 -8.87 0.34 -10.19
N ALA A 37 -7.88 0.33 -11.08
CA ALA A 37 -6.63 -0.39 -10.88
C ALA A 37 -5.87 0.14 -9.64
N PHE A 38 -5.81 1.47 -9.49
CA PHE A 38 -5.22 2.11 -8.31
C PHE A 38 -5.98 1.78 -7.03
N ASP A 39 -7.30 1.93 -7.06
CA ASP A 39 -8.17 1.64 -5.91
C ASP A 39 -8.00 0.19 -5.47
N THR A 40 -7.89 -0.74 -6.43
CA THR A 40 -7.62 -2.16 -6.16
C THR A 40 -6.30 -2.34 -5.41
N ILE A 41 -5.20 -1.74 -5.87
CA ILE A 41 -3.90 -1.80 -5.18
C ILE A 41 -4.04 -1.27 -3.75
N CYS A 42 -4.67 -0.12 -3.57
CA CYS A 42 -4.81 0.52 -2.26
C CYS A 42 -5.70 -0.30 -1.30
N SER A 43 -6.82 -0.83 -1.78
CA SER A 43 -7.71 -1.66 -0.97
C SER A 43 -7.00 -2.91 -0.47
N TRP A 44 -6.29 -3.63 -1.34
CA TRP A 44 -5.54 -4.81 -0.93
C TRP A 44 -4.43 -4.51 0.07
N ILE A 45 -3.68 -3.41 -0.12
CA ILE A 45 -2.67 -2.98 0.85
C ILE A 45 -3.29 -2.75 2.24
N TYR A 46 -4.48 -2.14 2.27
CA TYR A 46 -5.15 -1.83 3.53
C TYR A 46 -5.83 -3.06 4.16
N GLU A 47 -6.55 -3.85 3.37
CA GLU A 47 -7.33 -5.00 3.84
C GLU A 47 -6.44 -6.15 4.32
N ASP A 48 -5.30 -6.37 3.67
CA ASP A 48 -4.32 -7.38 4.07
C ASP A 48 -3.26 -6.85 5.06
N ASP A 49 -3.42 -5.61 5.55
CA ASP A 49 -2.49 -4.96 6.50
C ASP A 49 -1.03 -4.99 6.01
N LEU A 50 -0.83 -4.77 4.70
CA LEU A 50 0.47 -4.94 4.08
C LEU A 50 1.42 -3.79 4.45
N CYS A 51 2.55 -4.18 5.03
CA CYS A 51 3.62 -3.26 5.37
C CYS A 51 4.24 -2.60 4.12
N ILE A 52 4.08 -1.29 3.99
CA ILE A 52 4.73 -0.48 2.95
C ILE A 52 5.79 0.47 3.53
N SER A 53 6.76 0.87 2.71
CA SER A 53 7.72 1.91 3.10
C SER A 53 7.10 3.31 2.97
N SER A 54 7.63 4.27 3.74
CA SER A 54 7.27 5.69 3.61
C SER A 54 7.48 6.21 2.18
N SER A 55 8.58 5.79 1.53
CA SER A 55 8.86 6.13 0.13
C SER A 55 7.82 5.58 -0.87
N TYR A 56 7.25 4.40 -0.61
CA TYR A 56 6.19 3.83 -1.44
C TYR A 56 4.85 4.54 -1.16
N PHE A 57 4.58 4.85 0.11
CA PHE A 57 3.42 5.65 0.51
C PHE A 57 3.38 7.03 -0.16
N ASP A 58 4.52 7.75 -0.23
CA ASP A 58 4.59 9.04 -0.92
C ASP A 58 4.23 8.93 -2.42
N ARG A 59 4.61 7.83 -3.06
CA ARG A 59 4.24 7.55 -4.46
C ARG A 59 2.74 7.29 -4.60
N LEU A 60 2.14 6.51 -3.69
CA LEU A 60 0.69 6.31 -3.64
C LEU A 60 -0.05 7.63 -3.42
N LEU A 61 0.42 8.48 -2.51
CA LEU A 61 -0.18 9.79 -2.22
C LEU A 61 -0.12 10.73 -3.43
N ASN A 62 0.95 10.71 -4.20
CA ASN A 62 1.03 11.52 -5.42
C ASN A 62 0.14 10.98 -6.54
N ALA A 63 0.10 9.65 -6.71
CA ALA A 63 -0.79 9.01 -7.68
C ALA A 63 -2.27 9.25 -7.32
N SER A 64 -2.64 9.23 -6.03
CA SER A 64 -4.02 9.46 -5.58
C SER A 64 -4.54 10.85 -5.93
N LYS A 65 -3.69 11.88 -5.84
CA LYS A 65 -4.03 13.27 -6.25
C LYS A 65 -4.32 13.37 -7.75
N VAL A 66 -3.66 12.52 -8.53
CA VAL A 66 -3.78 12.46 -9.99
C VAL A 66 -5.00 11.64 -10.41
N MET A 67 -5.39 10.64 -9.60
CA MET A 67 -6.47 9.68 -9.89
C MET A 67 -7.79 9.97 -9.16
N GLY A 68 -7.78 10.87 -8.16
CA GLY A 68 -8.97 11.27 -7.41
C GLY A 68 -9.33 10.35 -6.23
N SER A 69 -8.36 9.56 -5.73
CA SER A 69 -8.59 8.51 -4.72
C SER A 69 -7.92 8.81 -3.37
N GLU A 70 -7.82 10.09 -2.98
CA GLU A 70 -7.08 10.51 -1.77
C GLU A 70 -7.60 9.87 -0.48
N ARG A 71 -8.91 9.57 -0.42
CA ARG A 71 -9.54 8.97 0.76
C ARG A 71 -9.00 7.57 1.09
N LEU A 72 -8.60 6.79 0.08
CA LEU A 72 -8.00 5.46 0.30
C LEU A 72 -6.60 5.58 0.93
N ILE A 73 -5.89 6.67 0.63
CA ILE A 73 -4.55 6.93 1.17
C ILE A 73 -4.60 7.32 2.64
N GLU A 74 -5.66 8.01 3.10
CA GLU A 74 -5.85 8.33 4.52
C GLU A 74 -5.90 7.07 5.39
N ASN A 75 -6.53 6.00 4.90
CA ASN A 75 -6.58 4.72 5.58
C ASN A 75 -5.20 4.05 5.62
N ILE A 76 -4.50 4.00 4.49
CA ILE A 76 -3.16 3.40 4.39
C ILE A 76 -2.14 4.14 5.26
N ARG A 77 -2.29 5.47 5.44
CA ARG A 77 -1.39 6.27 6.30
C ARG A 77 -1.25 5.69 7.71
N THR A 78 -2.34 5.14 8.25
CA THR A 78 -2.36 4.52 9.58
C THR A 78 -1.37 3.35 9.71
N LEU A 79 -1.11 2.64 8.61
CA LEU A 79 -0.18 1.51 8.54
C LEU A 79 1.28 1.95 8.58
N VAL A 80 1.57 3.13 8.01
CA VAL A 80 2.92 3.72 8.01
C VAL A 80 3.23 4.35 9.37
N ASP A 81 2.28 5.11 9.92
CA ASP A 81 2.42 5.79 11.22
C ASP A 81 2.54 4.80 12.39
N ALA A 82 1.85 3.65 12.31
CA ALA A 82 2.01 2.56 13.29
C ALA A 82 3.44 2.01 13.31
N ARG A 83 4.11 1.93 12.14
CA ARG A 83 5.46 1.39 12.02
C ARG A 83 6.56 2.35 12.46
N GLU A 84 6.40 3.65 12.24
CA GLU A 84 7.35 4.65 12.74
C GLU A 84 7.26 4.83 14.26
N ASN A 85 6.07 4.68 14.85
CA ASN A 85 5.90 4.73 16.30
C ASN A 85 6.18 3.38 17.00
N TYR A 86 6.02 2.25 16.31
CA TYR A 86 6.28 0.90 16.82
C TYR A 86 7.09 0.07 15.82
N PRO A 87 8.41 0.29 15.71
CA PRO A 87 9.26 -0.62 14.94
C PRO A 87 9.16 -2.02 15.55
N ALA A 88 8.96 -3.03 14.70
CA ALA A 88 8.80 -4.45 15.06
C ALA A 88 9.91 -5.03 15.96
N GLU A 89 10.99 -4.29 16.17
CA GLU A 89 12.07 -4.60 17.12
C GLU A 89 11.64 -4.50 18.60
N LYS A 90 10.45 -4.00 18.92
CA LYS A 90 9.96 -3.86 20.31
C LYS A 90 9.09 -5.02 20.82
N GLU A 91 8.85 -6.08 20.05
CA GLU A 91 8.08 -7.23 20.55
C GLU A 91 8.90 -8.16 21.47
N HIS A 92 10.21 -7.92 21.65
CA HIS A 92 11.06 -8.79 22.49
C HIS A 92 11.36 -8.26 23.91
N LEU A 93 10.79 -7.13 24.36
CA LEU A 93 11.17 -6.52 25.66
C LEU A 93 10.01 -6.21 26.61
N THR A 94 8.89 -6.94 26.53
CA THR A 94 7.84 -6.92 27.58
C THR A 94 7.57 -8.32 28.14
N ALA A 95 8.62 -9.06 28.47
CA ALA A 95 8.50 -10.34 29.19
C ALA A 95 9.37 -10.44 30.46
N TYR A 96 10.09 -9.40 30.88
CA TYR A 96 11.06 -9.51 32.00
C TYR A 96 11.09 -8.32 32.98
N LEU A 97 9.94 -7.79 33.40
CA LEU A 97 9.89 -6.83 34.51
C LEU A 97 8.70 -7.06 35.45
N ILE A 98 8.45 -8.32 35.84
CA ILE A 98 7.70 -8.63 37.08
C ILE A 98 8.34 -9.87 37.75
N GLU A 99 9.56 -9.71 38.24
CA GLU A 99 10.12 -10.34 39.45
C GLU A 99 11.19 -9.31 39.88
N GLU A 100 11.07 -8.56 40.96
CA GLU A 100 10.93 -8.96 42.37
C GLU A 100 10.41 -7.76 43.19
#